data_AF-A0A535MTA7-F1
#
_entry.id   AF-A0A535MTA7-F1
#
_cell.length_a   1.000
_cell.length_b   1.000
_cell.length_c   1.000
_cell.angle_alpha   90.00
_cell.angle_beta   90.00
_cell.angle_gamma   90.00
#
_symmetry.space_group_name_H-M   'P 1'
#
loop_
_entity.id
_entity.type
_entity.pdbx_description
1 polymer ?
#
loop_
_entity_poly.entity_id
_entity_poly.type
_entity_poly.pdbx_seq_one_letter_code
_entity_poly.pdbx_strand_id
1 'polypeptide(L)'
;VTQQARNLTWELNQLEAPIRLAIHDRDSKFVDEFDQVLRGEGARVTLTPYRCPRANAHCERMIKTLRHEALDWLLVFGERHLQVVLRQYIDHYNRQRPHLALELRPPEPASTLGSGSVLRQQRLNGLINEYHRAA
;
A
#
# COMPACT_ATOMS: atom_id res chain seq x y z
N VAL A 1 -13.36 -11.93 -0.27
CA VAL A 1 -11.93 -11.55 -0.26
C VAL A 1 -10.99 -12.64 -0.80
N THR A 2 -11.41 -13.90 -0.90
CA THR A 2 -10.59 -15.00 -1.44
C THR A 2 -9.99 -14.68 -2.83
N GLN A 3 -10.78 -14.08 -3.73
CA GLN A 3 -10.24 -13.66 -5.03
C GLN A 3 -9.16 -12.57 -4.90
N GLN A 4 -9.25 -11.71 -3.88
CA GLN A 4 -8.20 -10.71 -3.61
C GLN A 4 -6.91 -11.38 -3.12
N ALA A 5 -7.00 -12.44 -2.31
CA ALA A 5 -5.82 -13.25 -1.97
C ALA A 5 -5.18 -13.86 -3.21
N ARG A 6 -5.98 -14.42 -4.13
CA ARG A 6 -5.45 -15.02 -5.39
C ARG A 6 -4.78 -13.98 -6.28
N ASN A 7 -5.37 -12.80 -6.39
CA ASN A 7 -4.77 -11.72 -7.17
C ASN A 7 -3.44 -11.28 -6.55
N LEU A 8 -3.41 -11.11 -5.22
CA LEU A 8 -2.20 -10.75 -4.47
C LEU A 8 -1.09 -11.79 -4.64
N THR A 9 -1.41 -13.07 -4.49
CA THR A 9 -0.40 -14.14 -4.61
C THR A 9 0.13 -14.24 -6.03
N TRP A 10 -0.72 -14.07 -7.04
CA TRP A 10 -0.28 -14.03 -8.43
C TRP A 10 0.66 -12.86 -8.72
N GLU A 11 0.34 -11.65 -8.23
CA GLU A 11 1.22 -10.48 -8.37
C GLU A 11 2.57 -10.70 -7.69
N LEU A 12 2.59 -11.24 -6.48
CA LEU A 12 3.83 -11.47 -5.73
C LEU A 12 4.71 -12.56 -6.36
N ASN A 13 4.10 -13.59 -6.94
CA ASN A 13 4.82 -14.59 -7.72
C ASN A 13 5.45 -13.99 -8.99
N GLN A 14 4.76 -13.07 -9.67
CA GLN A 14 5.35 -12.36 -10.83
C GLN A 14 6.52 -11.45 -10.43
N LEU A 15 6.52 -10.93 -9.20
CA LEU A 15 7.60 -10.11 -8.65
C LEU A 15 8.70 -10.95 -7.98
N GLU A 16 8.64 -12.28 -8.04
CA GLU A 16 9.55 -13.20 -7.34
C GLU A 16 9.70 -12.86 -5.85
N ALA A 17 8.62 -12.40 -5.23
CA ALA A 17 8.59 -11.88 -3.86
C ALA A 17 7.85 -12.87 -2.93
N PRO A 18 8.52 -13.90 -2.37
CA PRO A 18 7.84 -14.94 -1.60
C PRO A 18 7.24 -14.40 -0.29
N ILE A 19 5.96 -14.72 -0.06
CA ILE A 19 5.28 -14.39 1.20
C ILE A 19 5.64 -15.43 2.25
N ARG A 20 6.34 -15.01 3.30
CA ARG A 20 6.66 -15.89 4.44
C ARG A 20 5.62 -15.83 5.55
N LEU A 21 5.00 -14.67 5.73
CA LEU A 21 4.10 -14.39 6.83
C LEU A 21 2.99 -13.45 6.35
N ALA A 22 1.74 -13.84 6.59
CA ALA A 22 0.58 -12.99 6.43
C ALA A 22 -0.04 -12.74 7.80
N ILE A 23 -0.18 -11.47 8.17
CA ILE A 23 -0.83 -11.05 9.42
C ILE A 23 -2.10 -10.29 9.05
N HIS A 24 -3.24 -10.70 9.61
CA HIS A 24 -4.49 -9.96 9.52
C HIS A 24 -5.31 -10.10 10.81
N ASP A 25 -6.34 -9.27 10.96
CA ASP A 25 -7.25 -9.34 12.09
C ASP A 25 -8.29 -10.45 11.95
N ARG A 26 -9.20 -10.54 12.92
CA ARG A 26 -10.23 -11.58 12.97
C ARG A 26 -11.55 -11.15 12.32
N ASP A 27 -11.55 -10.17 11.40
CA ASP A 27 -12.75 -9.78 10.65
C ASP A 27 -13.31 -10.99 9.89
N SER A 28 -14.62 -11.22 9.97
CA SER A 28 -15.31 -12.36 9.36
C SER A 28 -15.22 -12.39 7.83
N LYS A 29 -14.77 -11.31 7.20
CA LYS A 29 -14.44 -11.31 5.78
C LYS A 29 -13.30 -12.27 5.45
N PHE A 30 -12.31 -12.43 6.34
CA PHE A 30 -11.18 -13.34 6.14
C PHE A 30 -11.62 -14.78 6.47
N VAL A 31 -12.35 -15.38 5.53
CA VAL A 31 -12.82 -16.77 5.60
C VAL A 31 -11.68 -17.76 5.42
N ASP A 32 -11.89 -19.02 5.81
CA ASP A 32 -10.87 -20.06 5.74
C ASP A 32 -10.28 -20.24 4.33
N GLU A 33 -11.05 -20.05 3.26
CA GLU A 33 -10.54 -20.12 1.89
C GLU A 33 -9.52 -19.01 1.57
N PHE A 34 -9.63 -17.84 2.21
CA PHE A 34 -8.65 -16.77 2.06
C PHE A 34 -7.29 -17.22 2.61
N ASP A 35 -7.28 -17.80 3.81
CA ASP A 35 -6.08 -18.32 4.43
C ASP A 35 -5.48 -19.49 3.64
N GLN A 36 -6.32 -20.37 3.09
CA GLN A 36 -5.88 -21.50 2.29
C GLN A 36 -5.10 -21.06 1.04
N VAL A 37 -5.53 -19.98 0.38
CA VAL A 37 -4.79 -19.40 -0.76
C VAL A 37 -3.38 -18.97 -0.33
N LEU A 38 -3.26 -18.26 0.79
CA LEU A 38 -1.96 -17.80 1.29
C LEU A 38 -1.07 -18.97 1.75
N ARG A 39 -1.63 -19.95 2.46
CA ARG A 39 -0.90 -21.17 2.87
C ARG A 39 -0.46 -22.00 1.66
N GLY A 40 -1.24 -22.01 0.59
CA GLY A 40 -0.90 -22.68 -0.67
C GLY A 40 0.38 -22.13 -1.32
N GLU A 41 0.69 -20.86 -1.12
CA GLU A 41 1.93 -20.21 -1.56
C GLU A 41 3.07 -20.31 -0.54
N GLY A 42 2.89 -21.09 0.53
CA GLY A 42 3.89 -21.29 1.59
C GLY A 42 3.90 -20.21 2.69
N ALA A 43 2.93 -19.30 2.71
CA ALA A 43 2.85 -18.29 3.76
C ALA A 43 2.30 -18.86 5.08
N ARG A 44 2.92 -18.49 6.20
CA ARG A 44 2.31 -18.69 7.52
C ARG A 44 1.26 -17.62 7.76
N VAL A 45 0.00 -17.99 7.97
CA VAL A 45 -1.06 -17.05 8.36
C VAL A 45 -1.09 -16.91 9.89
N THR A 46 -1.03 -15.68 10.40
CA THR A 46 -1.07 -15.36 11.83
C THR A 46 -2.15 -14.32 12.10
N LEU A 47 -3.10 -14.66 12.97
CA LEU A 47 -4.16 -13.73 13.36
C LEU A 47 -3.68 -12.79 14.46
N THR A 48 -4.13 -11.54 14.43
CA THR A 48 -3.90 -10.64 15.55
C THR A 48 -4.56 -11.17 16.85
N PRO A 49 -3.99 -10.88 18.04
CA PRO A 49 -4.59 -11.26 19.30
C PRO A 49 -5.98 -10.64 19.49
N TYR A 50 -6.86 -11.35 20.20
CA TYR A 50 -8.20 -10.88 20.45
C TYR A 50 -8.19 -9.55 21.23
N ARG A 51 -8.98 -8.57 20.77
CA ARG A 51 -9.11 -7.23 21.37
C ARG A 51 -7.77 -6.48 21.52
N CYS A 52 -6.81 -6.73 20.61
CA CYS A 52 -5.55 -6.01 20.56
C CYS A 52 -5.49 -5.10 19.32
N PRO A 53 -6.10 -3.90 19.34
CA PRO A 53 -6.13 -3.01 18.17
C PRO A 53 -4.71 -2.61 17.72
N ARG A 54 -3.77 -2.52 18.65
CA ARG A 54 -2.37 -2.20 18.34
C ARG A 54 -1.67 -3.25 17.46
N ALA A 55 -2.14 -4.50 17.47
CA ALA A 55 -1.57 -5.55 16.62
C ALA A 55 -1.88 -5.35 15.12
N ASN A 56 -2.88 -4.54 14.77
CA ASN A 56 -3.20 -4.15 13.39
C ASN A 56 -2.80 -2.69 13.07
N ALA A 57 -2.03 -2.04 13.96
CA ALA A 57 -1.79 -0.60 13.89
C ALA A 57 -1.10 -0.14 12.60
N HIS A 58 -0.31 -1.01 11.95
CA HIS A 58 0.35 -0.67 10.69
C HIS A 58 -0.66 -0.51 9.54
N CYS A 59 -1.56 -1.47 9.37
CA CYS A 59 -2.63 -1.40 8.37
C CYS A 59 -3.58 -0.23 8.66
N GLU A 60 -3.99 -0.07 9.91
CA GLU A 60 -4.86 1.05 10.32
C GLU A 60 -4.20 2.41 10.07
N ARG A 61 -2.91 2.56 10.42
CA ARG A 61 -2.14 3.78 10.15
C ARG A 61 -2.08 4.08 8.66
N MET A 62 -1.77 3.09 7.82
CA MET A 62 -1.68 3.27 6.37
C MET A 62 -3.04 3.72 5.79
N ILE A 63 -4.14 3.05 6.15
CA ILE A 63 -5.49 3.41 5.69
C ILE A 63 -5.88 4.82 6.15
N LYS A 64 -5.59 5.17 7.40
CA LYS A 64 -5.85 6.52 7.93
C LYS A 64 -5.06 7.59 7.17
N THR A 65 -3.79 7.30 6.86
CA THR A 65 -2.92 8.20 6.09
C THR A 65 -3.44 8.39 4.66
N LEU A 66 -3.80 7.31 3.94
CA LEU A 66 -4.46 7.37 2.64
C LEU A 66 -5.73 8.22 2.67
N ARG A 67 -6.55 8.05 3.71
CA ARG A 67 -7.79 8.79 3.86
C ARG A 67 -7.53 10.29 4.03
N HIS A 68 -6.72 10.66 5.01
CA HIS A 68 -6.44 12.06 5.34
C HIS A 68 -5.71 12.82 4.22
N GLU A 69 -4.84 12.14 3.46
CA GLU A 69 -4.04 12.78 2.43
C GLU A 69 -4.70 12.77 1.05
N ALA A 70 -5.62 11.85 0.78
CA ALA A 70 -6.26 11.71 -0.53
C ALA A 70 -7.79 11.63 -0.45
N LEU A 71 -8.34 10.59 0.17
CA LEU A 71 -9.77 10.27 -0.01
C LEU A 71 -10.73 11.26 0.65
N ASP A 72 -10.32 11.98 1.69
CA ASP A 72 -11.15 13.02 2.33
C ASP A 72 -11.26 14.30 1.46
N TRP A 73 -10.40 14.45 0.45
CA TRP A 73 -10.33 15.64 -0.41
C TRP A 73 -10.82 15.40 -1.84
N LEU A 74 -11.10 14.16 -2.21
CA LEU A 74 -11.47 13.76 -3.57
C LEU A 74 -12.91 13.26 -3.62
N LEU A 75 -13.66 13.76 -4.60
CA LEU A 75 -14.96 13.17 -4.95
C LEU A 75 -14.73 11.93 -5.83
N VAL A 76 -15.00 10.77 -5.25
CA VAL A 76 -14.87 9.48 -5.92
C VAL A 76 -16.16 9.12 -6.65
N PHE A 77 -16.19 9.36 -7.97
CA PHE A 77 -17.35 9.08 -8.82
C PHE A 77 -17.72 7.60 -9.04
N GLY A 78 -16.90 6.65 -8.58
CA GLY A 78 -17.19 5.22 -8.71
C GLY A 78 -15.96 4.34 -8.53
N GLU A 79 -16.15 3.02 -8.59
CA GLU A 79 -15.10 2.04 -8.30
C GLU A 79 -13.88 2.19 -9.22
N ARG A 80 -14.09 2.33 -10.53
CA ARG A 80 -12.98 2.51 -11.48
C ARG A 80 -12.16 3.75 -11.17
N HIS A 81 -12.82 4.84 -10.79
CA HIS A 81 -12.13 6.07 -10.38
C HIS A 81 -11.37 5.84 -9.07
N LEU A 82 -11.97 5.18 -8.08
CA LEU A 82 -11.30 4.81 -6.84
C LEU A 82 -10.04 3.98 -7.10
N GLN A 83 -10.11 2.97 -7.96
CA GLN A 83 -8.95 2.14 -8.30
C GLN A 83 -7.80 2.97 -8.91
N VAL A 84 -8.11 3.96 -9.75
CA VAL A 84 -7.08 4.87 -10.31
C VAL A 84 -6.47 5.74 -9.21
N VAL A 85 -7.31 6.32 -8.34
CA VAL A 85 -6.84 7.12 -7.19
C VAL A 85 -5.94 6.29 -6.28
N LEU A 86 -6.36 5.08 -5.91
CA LEU A 86 -5.60 4.18 -5.05
C LEU A 86 -4.27 3.78 -5.68
N ARG A 87 -4.24 3.42 -6.98
CA ARG A 87 -2.98 3.09 -7.67
C ARG A 87 -2.00 4.27 -7.66
N GLN A 88 -2.47 5.48 -7.99
CA GLN A 88 -1.62 6.67 -7.96
C GLN A 88 -1.13 6.98 -6.54
N TYR A 89 -2.00 6.84 -5.54
CA TYR A 89 -1.61 7.09 -4.15
C TYR A 89 -0.62 6.04 -3.63
N ILE A 90 -0.77 4.76 -3.97
CA ILE A 90 0.16 3.70 -3.55
C ILE A 90 1.54 3.92 -4.20
N ASP A 91 1.60 4.29 -5.48
CA ASP A 91 2.85 4.67 -6.17
C ASP A 91 3.53 5.84 -5.43
N HIS A 92 2.76 6.89 -5.11
CA HIS A 92 3.24 8.02 -4.30
C HIS A 92 3.74 7.57 -2.91
N TYR A 93 2.95 6.79 -2.18
CA TYR A 93 3.23 6.35 -0.82
C TYR A 93 4.53 5.56 -0.73
N ASN A 94 4.75 4.65 -1.68
CA ASN A 94 5.91 3.78 -1.69
C ASN A 94 7.16 4.44 -2.26
N ARG A 95 7.04 5.40 -3.19
CA ARG A 95 8.21 5.91 -3.94
C ARG A 95 8.56 7.37 -3.70
N GLN A 96 7.66 8.17 -3.14
CA GLN A 96 7.82 9.63 -3.05
C GLN A 96 7.48 10.19 -1.68
N ARG A 97 6.48 9.65 -0.99
CA ARG A 97 6.03 10.13 0.31
C ARG A 97 7.14 9.94 1.35
N PRO A 98 7.53 10.96 2.13
CA PRO A 98 8.52 10.80 3.18
C PRO A 98 7.94 10.05 4.37
N HIS A 99 8.70 9.10 4.93
CA HIS A 99 8.31 8.36 6.14
C HIS A 99 9.29 8.62 7.26
N LEU A 100 8.80 9.12 8.39
CA LEU A 100 9.64 9.44 9.54
C LEU A 100 10.44 8.23 10.05
N ALA A 101 9.82 7.05 10.06
CA ALA A 101 10.47 5.80 10.47
C ALA A 101 11.60 5.36 9.52
N LEU A 102 11.68 5.94 8.33
CA LEU A 102 12.69 5.66 7.30
C LEU A 102 13.58 6.88 7.04
N GLU A 103 13.77 7.74 8.05
CA GLU A 103 14.62 8.94 7.93
C GLU A 103 14.16 9.87 6.80
N LEU A 104 12.84 10.04 6.67
CA LEU A 104 12.18 10.82 5.61
C LEU A 104 12.37 10.27 4.19
N ARG A 105 12.89 9.04 4.05
CA ARG A 105 12.90 8.32 2.76
C ARG A 105 11.57 7.59 2.52
N PRO A 106 11.20 7.39 1.26
CA PRO A 106 10.12 6.47 0.89
C PRO A 106 10.58 5.00 1.02
N PRO A 107 9.65 4.02 1.14
CA PRO A 107 9.95 2.59 1.19
C PRO A 107 10.77 2.07 0.01
N GLU A 108 10.50 2.57 -1.19
CA GLU A 108 11.18 2.29 -2.45
C GLU A 108 11.87 3.56 -2.94
N PRO A 109 13.02 3.95 -2.36
CA PRO A 109 13.73 5.14 -2.78
C PRO A 109 14.29 4.99 -4.19
N ALA A 110 14.25 6.07 -4.97
CA ALA A 110 14.94 6.12 -6.26
C ALA A 110 16.45 5.92 -6.06
N SER A 111 17.06 5.11 -6.94
CA SER A 111 18.48 4.74 -6.87
C SER A 111 19.43 5.92 -7.09
N THR A 112 18.99 6.96 -7.80
CA THR A 112 19.79 8.14 -8.11
C THR A 112 18.94 9.41 -8.00
N LEU A 113 19.42 10.36 -7.22
CA LEU A 113 18.91 11.73 -7.27
C LEU A 113 19.60 12.44 -8.44
N GLY A 114 18.82 12.94 -9.40
CA GLY A 114 19.35 13.76 -10.48
C GLY A 114 20.07 15.00 -9.94
N SER A 115 20.95 15.61 -10.76
CA SER A 115 21.71 16.80 -10.35
C SER A 115 21.14 18.10 -10.92
N GLY A 116 20.22 17.99 -11.88
CA GLY A 116 19.62 19.12 -12.58
C GLY A 116 18.62 19.93 -11.76
N SER A 117 17.83 20.73 -12.47
CA SER A 117 16.76 21.56 -11.91
C SER A 117 15.69 20.73 -11.21
N VAL A 118 15.05 21.32 -10.20
CA VAL A 118 13.89 20.70 -9.52
C VAL A 118 12.66 20.82 -10.42
N LEU A 119 12.05 19.68 -10.74
CA LEU A 119 10.81 19.54 -11.47
C LEU A 119 9.68 19.19 -10.50
N ARG A 120 8.49 19.75 -10.74
CA ARG A 120 7.26 19.46 -10.00
C ARG A 120 6.39 18.55 -10.83
N GLN A 121 5.90 17.47 -10.23
CA GLN A 121 4.89 16.59 -10.79
C GLN A 121 3.64 16.60 -9.93
N GLN A 122 2.50 16.85 -10.57
CA GLN A 122 1.20 16.81 -9.91
C GLN A 122 0.58 15.43 -10.02
N ARG A 123 0.03 14.93 -8.91
CA ARG A 123 -0.74 13.68 -8.83
C ARG A 123 -2.12 13.98 -8.27
N LEU A 124 -3.08 13.07 -8.49
CA LEU A 124 -4.44 13.16 -7.94
C LEU A 124 -5.08 14.55 -8.17
N ASN A 125 -5.10 15.00 -9.43
CA ASN A 125 -5.62 16.31 -9.84
C ASN A 125 -4.99 17.51 -9.09
N GLY A 126 -3.70 17.41 -8.77
CA GLY A 126 -2.93 18.49 -8.13
C GLY A 126 -2.97 18.49 -6.60
N LEU A 127 -3.73 17.57 -5.99
CA LEU A 127 -3.77 17.38 -4.54
C LEU A 127 -2.40 17.03 -3.98
N ILE A 128 -1.65 16.17 -4.70
CA ILE A 128 -0.31 15.74 -4.31
C ILE A 128 0.70 16.35 -5.27
N ASN A 129 1.79 16.86 -4.69
CA ASN A 129 2.89 17.49 -5.41
C ASN A 129 4.19 16.78 -5.08
N GLU A 130 4.78 16.17 -6.09
CA GLU A 130 6.04 15.46 -6.02
C GLU A 130 7.14 16.35 -6.63
N TYR A 131 8.35 16.26 -6.07
CA TYR A 131 9.48 17.05 -6.53
C TYR A 131 10.67 16.13 -6.77
N HIS A 132 11.26 16.21 -7.97
CA HIS A 132 12.43 15.43 -8.36
C HIS A 132 13.43 16.32 -9.09
N ARG A 133 14.69 15.91 -9.14
CA ARG A 133 15.71 16.59 -9.94
C ARG A 133 15.82 15.94 -11.32
N ALA A 134 15.95 16.76 -12.35
CA ALA A 134 16.30 16.28 -13.69
C ALA A 134 17.66 15.57 -13.68
N ALA A 135 17.85 14.61 -14.59
CA ALA A 135 19.11 13.88 -14.77
C ALA A 135 20.28 14.84 -14.97
#